data_AF-B9Y2J6-F1
#
_entry.id   AF-B9Y2J6-F1
#
_cell.length_a   1.000
_cell.length_b   1.000
_cell.length_c   1.000
_cell.angle_alpha   90.00
_cell.angle_beta   90.00
_cell.angle_gamma   90.00
#
_symmetry.space_group_name_H-M   'P 1'
#
loop_
_entity.id
_entity.type
_entity.pdbx_description
1 polymer ?
#
loop_
_entity_poly.entity_id
_entity_poly.type
_entity_poly.pdbx_seq_one_letter_code
_entity_poly.pdbx_strand_id
1 'polypeptide(L)'
;MKKTSNSENLILQLFWNNKYQIACHEIYKRVREAYPNHWKDSSVAVFLMRMEEKELIRKAEIDGTKYWVSITQGQYSKNLLNSLLMKSENKTFDEILLGFIEDPEKHQAALDEIDAVIRKYEAME
;
A
#
# COMPACT_ATOMS: atom_id res chain seq x y z
N MET A 1 -6.79 -11.24 0.77
CA MET A 1 -7.09 -9.81 1.02
C MET A 1 -8.03 -9.30 -0.06
N LYS A 2 -9.11 -8.60 0.30
CA LYS A 2 -10.00 -7.97 -0.70
C LYS A 2 -9.22 -6.90 -1.47
N LYS A 3 -9.43 -6.79 -2.78
CA LYS A 3 -8.69 -5.85 -3.64
C LYS A 3 -8.89 -4.41 -3.14
N THR A 4 -7.79 -3.70 -2.94
CA THR A 4 -7.75 -2.27 -2.67
C THR A 4 -7.69 -1.50 -3.98
N SER A 5 -8.41 -0.39 -4.02
CA SER A 5 -8.36 0.58 -5.10
C SER A 5 -7.19 1.54 -4.91
N ASN A 6 -6.81 2.25 -5.97
CA ASN A 6 -5.75 3.26 -5.89
C ASN A 6 -6.07 4.34 -4.84
N SER A 7 -7.32 4.78 -4.74
CA SER A 7 -7.73 5.76 -3.73
C SER A 7 -7.57 5.25 -2.30
N GLU A 8 -7.91 3.99 -2.04
CA GLU A 8 -7.71 3.37 -0.72
C GLU A 8 -6.22 3.19 -0.40
N ASN A 9 -5.39 2.87 -1.41
CA ASN A 9 -3.93 2.80 -1.25
C ASN A 9 -3.32 4.13 -0.80
N LEU A 10 -3.79 5.22 -1.40
CA LEU A 10 -3.32 6.56 -1.05
C LEU A 10 -3.69 6.93 0.39
N ILE A 11 -4.90 6.58 0.83
CA ILE A 11 -5.31 6.79 2.23
C ILE A 11 -4.47 5.92 3.18
N LEU A 12 -4.17 4.66 2.85
CA LEU A 12 -3.29 3.81 3.66
C LEU A 12 -1.88 4.39 3.82
N GLN A 13 -1.31 4.95 2.75
CA GLN A 13 -0.02 5.63 2.82
C GLN A 13 -0.05 6.81 3.80
N LEU A 14 -1.14 7.58 3.85
CA LEU A 14 -1.30 8.64 4.85
C LEU A 14 -1.23 8.08 6.28
N PHE A 15 -1.89 6.95 6.57
CA PHE A 15 -1.82 6.30 7.89
C PHE A 15 -0.40 5.87 8.25
N TRP A 16 0.33 5.21 7.33
CA TRP A 16 1.69 4.74 7.60
C TRP A 16 2.66 5.89 7.87
N ASN A 17 2.50 7.00 7.16
CA ASN A 17 3.31 8.21 7.39
C ASN A 17 2.99 8.91 8.73
N ASN A 18 1.93 8.50 9.43
CA ASN A 18 1.41 9.18 10.61
C ASN A 18 1.19 8.24 11.79
N LYS A 19 2.18 7.36 12.03
CA LYS A 19 2.19 6.46 13.19
C LYS A 19 0.93 5.59 13.28
N TYR A 20 0.34 5.22 12.14
CA TYR A 20 -0.78 4.29 12.03
C TYR A 20 -2.11 4.78 12.64
N GLN A 21 -2.21 6.05 13.05
CA GLN A 21 -3.40 6.63 13.68
C GLN A 21 -3.65 8.05 13.18
N ILE A 22 -4.88 8.35 12.75
CA ILE A 22 -5.26 9.70 12.31
C ILE A 22 -6.70 10.01 12.73
N ALA A 23 -6.94 11.23 13.23
CA ALA A 23 -8.28 11.74 13.47
C ALA A 23 -9.03 11.99 12.16
N CYS A 24 -10.33 11.73 12.11
CA CYS A 24 -11.15 11.81 10.90
C CYS A 24 -11.03 13.16 10.18
N HIS A 25 -11.11 14.28 10.91
CA HIS A 25 -10.96 15.63 10.35
C HIS A 25 -9.57 15.86 9.70
N GLU A 26 -8.53 15.28 10.26
CA GLU A 26 -7.15 15.39 9.77
C GLU A 26 -6.94 14.55 8.50
N ILE A 27 -7.66 13.43 8.36
CA ILE A 27 -7.69 12.66 7.11
C ILE A 27 -8.22 13.54 5.97
N TYR A 28 -9.40 14.16 6.15
CA TYR A 28 -9.99 15.01 5.10
C TYR A 28 -9.09 16.21 4.76
N LYS A 29 -8.48 16.83 5.77
CA LYS A 29 -7.54 17.93 5.57
C LYS A 29 -6.35 17.49 4.70
N ARG A 30 -5.66 16.41 5.09
CA ARG A 30 -4.47 15.93 4.38
C ARG A 30 -4.76 15.41 2.99
N VAL A 31 -5.91 14.76 2.82
CA VAL A 31 -6.35 14.31 1.50
C VAL A 31 -6.58 15.51 0.57
N ARG A 32 -7.21 16.59 1.05
CA ARG A 32 -7.38 17.81 0.26
C ARG A 32 -6.05 18.51 -0.08
N GLU A 33 -5.09 18.50 0.85
CA GLU A 33 -3.76 19.06 0.64
C GLU A 33 -2.95 18.24 -0.38
N ALA A 34 -2.98 16.91 -0.28
CA ALA A 34 -2.24 16.02 -1.17
C ALA A 34 -2.87 15.88 -2.57
N TYR A 35 -4.20 15.95 -2.65
CA TYR A 35 -4.97 15.75 -3.89
C TYR A 35 -6.03 16.85 -4.07
N PRO A 36 -5.61 18.11 -4.27
CA PRO A 36 -6.54 19.22 -4.38
C PRO A 36 -7.54 18.97 -5.53
N ASN A 37 -8.82 19.21 -5.25
CA ASN A 37 -9.97 19.07 -6.15
C ASN A 37 -10.21 17.66 -6.74
N HIS A 38 -9.50 16.62 -6.29
CA HIS A 38 -9.71 15.27 -6.81
C HIS A 38 -10.88 14.57 -6.15
N TRP A 39 -11.03 14.72 -4.82
CA TRP A 39 -12.07 14.03 -4.05
C TRP A 39 -12.86 15.00 -3.19
N LYS A 40 -14.18 14.81 -3.17
CA LYS A 40 -15.07 15.45 -2.20
C LYS A 40 -14.98 14.72 -0.86
N ASP A 41 -15.30 15.40 0.23
CA ASP A 41 -15.31 14.78 1.57
C ASP A 41 -16.22 13.54 1.61
N SER A 42 -17.34 13.53 0.90
CA SER A 42 -18.21 12.36 0.77
C SER A 42 -17.53 11.16 0.10
N SER A 43 -16.64 11.36 -0.87
CA SER A 43 -15.87 10.30 -1.50
C SER A 43 -14.87 9.68 -0.52
N VAL A 44 -14.21 10.52 0.27
CA VAL A 44 -13.26 10.08 1.31
C VAL A 44 -13.99 9.27 2.38
N ALA A 45 -15.18 9.70 2.80
CA ALA A 45 -16.01 8.94 3.74
C ALA A 45 -16.36 7.54 3.22
N VAL A 46 -16.73 7.42 1.93
CA VAL A 46 -16.99 6.12 1.28
C VAL A 46 -15.75 5.23 1.25
N PHE A 47 -14.57 5.80 0.99
CA PHE A 47 -13.33 5.03 1.04
C PHE A 47 -13.02 4.51 2.44
N LEU A 48 -13.16 5.36 3.47
CA LEU A 48 -12.96 4.95 4.86
C LEU A 48 -13.93 3.83 5.27
N MET A 49 -15.21 3.93 4.87
CA MET A 49 -16.20 2.87 5.11
C MET A 49 -15.79 1.54 4.45
N ARG A 50 -15.39 1.56 3.18
CA ARG A 50 -14.94 0.35 2.47
C ARG A 50 -13.66 -0.23 3.07
N MET A 51 -12.75 0.62 3.54
CA MET A 51 -11.51 0.18 4.19
C MET A 51 -11.81 -0.48 5.55
N GLU A 52 -12.80 0.02 6.28
CA GLU A 52 -13.32 -0.61 7.51
C GLU A 52 -13.95 -1.97 7.21
N GLU A 53 -14.80 -2.09 6.18
CA GLU A 53 -15.40 -3.36 5.73
C GLU A 53 -14.36 -4.39 5.23
N LYS A 54 -13.17 -3.93 4.84
CA LYS A 54 -12.03 -4.75 4.45
C LYS A 54 -11.10 -5.06 5.63
N GLU A 55 -11.44 -4.60 6.84
CA GLU A 55 -10.66 -4.73 8.06
C GLU A 55 -9.25 -4.11 7.98
N LEU A 56 -9.03 -3.23 7.00
CA LEU A 56 -7.75 -2.53 6.81
C LEU A 56 -7.55 -1.44 7.85
N ILE A 57 -8.67 -0.84 8.27
CA ILE A 57 -8.70 0.16 9.33
C ILE A 57 -9.78 -0.17 10.36
N ARG A 58 -9.62 0.35 11.57
CA ARG A 58 -10.62 0.35 12.64
C ARG A 58 -10.98 1.79 12.98
N LYS A 59 -12.22 2.03 13.40
CA LYS A 59 -12.66 3.31 13.94
C LYS A 59 -12.93 3.21 15.44
N ALA A 60 -12.68 4.30 16.16
CA ALA A 60 -13.07 4.46 17.55
C ALA A 60 -13.53 5.91 17.78
N GLU A 61 -14.53 6.09 18.65
CA GLU A 61 -14.95 7.40 19.14
C GLU A 61 -14.21 7.69 20.45
N ILE A 62 -13.07 8.37 20.34
CA ILE A 62 -12.24 8.78 21.49
C ILE A 62 -11.78 10.21 21.21
N ASP A 63 -12.43 11.19 21.85
CA ASP A 63 -12.27 12.61 21.53
C ASP A 63 -12.56 12.92 20.04
N GLY A 64 -13.69 12.39 19.56
CA GLY A 64 -14.10 12.37 18.16
C GLY A 64 -13.65 11.11 17.42
N THR A 65 -14.08 10.99 16.16
CA THR A 65 -13.78 9.82 15.34
C THR A 65 -12.29 9.74 15.02
N LYS A 66 -11.63 8.66 15.47
CA LYS A 66 -10.23 8.33 15.16
C LYS A 66 -10.17 7.01 14.43
N TYR A 67 -9.29 6.94 13.44
CA TYR A 67 -9.03 5.74 12.66
C TYR A 67 -7.63 5.20 12.93
N TRP A 68 -7.52 3.88 12.86
CA TRP A 68 -6.30 3.12 13.10
C TRP A 68 -6.09 2.15 11.96
N VAL A 69 -4.88 2.06 11.43
CA VAL A 69 -4.55 1.01 10.47
C VAL A 69 -4.30 -0.31 11.21
N SER A 70 -4.92 -1.39 10.73
CA SER A 70 -4.80 -2.72 11.33
C SER A 70 -3.63 -3.54 10.76
N ILE A 71 -2.96 -3.04 9.71
CA ILE A 71 -1.95 -3.77 8.95
C ILE A 71 -0.67 -2.93 8.76
N THR A 72 0.48 -3.53 9.03
CA THR A 72 1.77 -2.87 8.74
C THR A 72 1.96 -2.68 7.24
N GLN A 73 2.75 -1.66 6.86
CA GLN A 73 3.09 -1.45 5.45
C GLN A 73 3.78 -2.68 4.84
N GLY A 74 4.67 -3.34 5.59
CA GLY A 74 5.35 -4.55 5.15
C GLY A 74 4.39 -5.73 4.89
N GLN A 75 3.48 -6.02 5.82
CA GLN A 75 2.46 -7.06 5.60
C GLN A 75 1.54 -6.74 4.43
N TYR A 76 1.17 -5.47 4.28
CA TYR A 76 0.34 -5.04 3.17
C TYR A 76 1.03 -5.26 1.82
N SER A 77 2.28 -4.82 1.68
CA SER A 77 3.09 -5.03 0.47
C SER A 77 3.28 -6.52 0.17
N LYS A 78 3.56 -7.34 1.19
CA LYS A 78 3.66 -8.81 1.05
C LYS A 78 2.36 -9.42 0.55
N ASN A 79 1.22 -9.01 1.10
CA ASN A 79 -0.09 -9.50 0.67
C ASN A 79 -0.41 -9.10 -0.78
N LEU A 80 -0.04 -7.88 -1.18
CA LEU A 80 -0.21 -7.41 -2.55
C LEU A 80 0.65 -8.21 -3.53
N LEU A 81 1.93 -8.43 -3.18
CA LEU A 81 2.86 -9.22 -3.99
C LEU A 81 2.39 -10.67 -4.13
N ASN A 82 1.98 -11.31 -3.03
CA ASN A 82 1.42 -12.66 -3.07
C ASN A 82 0.17 -12.73 -3.96
N SER A 83 -0.69 -11.71 -3.93
CA SER A 83 -1.84 -11.65 -4.84
C SER A 83 -1.45 -11.45 -6.31
N LEU A 84 -0.33 -10.76 -6.58
CA LEU A 84 0.20 -10.62 -7.94
C LEU A 84 0.75 -11.95 -8.44
N LEU A 85 1.56 -12.64 -7.62
CA LEU A 85 2.14 -13.94 -7.91
C LEU A 85 1.07 -15.03 -8.15
N MET A 86 -0.01 -15.01 -7.36
CA MET A 86 -1.11 -15.96 -7.56
C MET A 86 -1.87 -15.74 -8.88
N LYS A 87 -1.87 -14.51 -9.41
CA LYS A 87 -2.55 -14.16 -10.67
C LYS A 87 -1.69 -14.38 -11.90
N SER A 88 -0.38 -14.52 -11.73
CA SER A 88 0.55 -14.72 -12.85
C SER A 88 0.66 -16.18 -13.28
N GLU A 89 -0.28 -17.03 -12.86
CA GLU A 89 -0.54 -18.41 -13.31
C GLU A 89 0.67 -19.08 -14.00
N ASN A 90 1.61 -19.56 -13.16
CA ASN A 90 2.84 -20.30 -13.53
C ASN A 90 4.10 -19.48 -13.86
N LYS A 91 4.10 -18.15 -13.74
CA LYS A 91 5.34 -17.38 -13.81
C LYS A 91 6.11 -17.42 -12.49
N THR A 92 7.40 -17.68 -12.58
CA THR A 92 8.39 -17.49 -11.50
C THR A 92 8.50 -16.00 -11.14
N PHE A 93 9.03 -15.72 -9.94
CA PHE A 93 9.28 -14.36 -9.49
C PHE A 93 10.19 -13.60 -10.46
N ASP A 94 11.23 -14.26 -10.97
CA ASP A 94 12.18 -13.70 -11.93
C ASP A 94 11.50 -13.32 -13.24
N GLU A 95 10.63 -14.18 -13.79
CA GLU A 95 9.88 -13.88 -15.01
C GLU A 95 8.93 -12.67 -14.85
N ILE A 96 8.41 -12.46 -13.64
CA ILE A 96 7.59 -11.29 -13.34
C ILE A 96 8.45 -10.03 -13.27
N LEU A 97 9.62 -10.11 -12.61
CA LEU A 97 10.57 -9.00 -12.52
C LEU A 97 11.10 -8.58 -13.88
N LEU A 98 11.52 -9.54 -14.71
CA LEU A 98 11.97 -9.29 -16.07
C LEU A 98 10.88 -8.67 -16.94
N GLY A 99 9.60 -8.98 -16.66
CA GLY A 99 8.45 -8.36 -17.32
C GLY A 99 8.30 -6.85 -17.04
N PHE A 100 8.93 -6.30 -15.99
CA PHE A 100 8.99 -4.86 -15.75
C PHE A 100 10.13 -4.16 -16.48
N ILE A 101 11.05 -4.93 -17.06
CA ILE A 101 12.20 -4.39 -17.77
C ILE A 101 11.93 -4.53 -19.27
N GLU A 102 11.56 -3.42 -19.90
CA GLU A 102 11.21 -3.39 -21.32
C GLU A 102 12.41 -3.72 -22.23
N ASP A 103 13.63 -3.51 -21.73
CA ASP A 103 14.89 -3.66 -22.46
C ASP A 103 15.61 -4.94 -22.05
N PRO A 104 15.65 -5.98 -22.91
CA PRO A 104 16.29 -7.26 -22.61
C PRO A 104 17.78 -7.16 -22.25
N GLU A 105 18.50 -6.16 -22.76
CA GLU A 105 19.93 -5.99 -22.47
C GLU A 105 20.17 -5.56 -21.01
N LYS A 106 19.14 -5.01 -20.35
CA LYS A 106 19.19 -4.56 -18.95
C LYS A 106 18.70 -5.60 -17.96
N HIS A 107 18.19 -6.75 -18.44
CA HIS A 107 17.64 -7.82 -17.60
C HIS A 107 18.66 -8.30 -16.57
N GLN A 108 19.90 -8.60 -17.00
CA GLN A 108 20.93 -9.11 -16.09
C GLN A 108 21.35 -8.06 -15.06
N ALA A 109 21.56 -6.82 -15.47
CA ALA A 109 21.97 -5.75 -14.56
C ALA A 109 20.93 -5.49 -13.46
N ALA A 110 19.64 -5.57 -13.79
CA ALA A 110 18.57 -5.41 -12.80
C ALA A 110 18.50 -6.59 -11.83
N LEU A 111 18.71 -7.83 -12.30
CA LEU A 111 18.81 -9.00 -11.41
C LEU A 111 19.98 -8.87 -10.44
N ASP A 112 21.14 -8.41 -10.92
CA ASP A 112 22.32 -8.18 -10.09
C ASP A 112 22.07 -7.10 -9.01
N GLU A 113 21.33 -6.03 -9.35
CA GLU A 113 20.93 -5.00 -8.39
C GLU A 113 20.00 -5.56 -7.30
N ILE A 114 19.03 -6.41 -7.68
CA ILE A 114 18.10 -7.04 -6.74
C ILE A 114 18.86 -7.97 -5.79
N ASP A 115 19.76 -8.80 -6.30
CA ASP A 115 20.62 -9.68 -5.49
C ASP A 115 21.48 -8.88 -4.50
N ALA A 116 22.04 -7.75 -4.93
CA ALA A 116 22.81 -6.87 -4.05
C ALA A 116 21.96 -6.31 -2.90
N VAL A 117 20.70 -5.96 -3.15
CA VAL A 117 19.76 -5.51 -2.12
C VAL A 117 19.41 -6.64 -1.14
N ILE A 118 19.16 -7.86 -1.64
CA ILE A 118 18.85 -9.02 -0.80
C ILE A 118 20.02 -9.32 0.14
N ARG A 119 21.24 -9.42 -0.39
CA ARG A 119 22.45 -9.67 0.43
C ARG A 119 22.66 -8.61 1.51
N LYS A 120 22.37 -7.35 1.18
CA LYS A 120 22.48 -6.25 2.17
C LYS A 120 21.48 -6.42 3.31
N TYR A 121 20.27 -6.89 3.04
CA TYR A 121 19.27 -7.18 4.06
C TYR A 121 19.65 -8.39 4.92
N GLU A 122 20.12 -9.48 4.30
CA GLU A 122 20.56 -10.68 5.02
C GLU A 122 21.76 -10.41 5.94
N ALA A 123 22.64 -9.46 5.58
CA ALA A 123 23.76 -9.05 6.42
C ALA A 123 23.39 -8.09 7.58
N MET A 124 22.14 -7.61 7.62
CA MET A 124 21.63 -6.74 8.68
C MET A 124 20.83 -7.50 9.76
N GLU A 125 20.49 -8.77 9.51
CA GLU A 125 19.97 -9.73 10.52
C GLU A 125 21.12 -10.44 11.24
#